data_AF-A0A189PGQ5-F1
#
_entry.id   AF-A0A189PGQ5-F1
#
_cell.length_a   1.000
_cell.length_b   1.000
_cell.length_c   1.000
_cell.angle_alpha   90.00
_cell.angle_beta   90.00
_cell.angle_gamma   90.00
#
_symmetry.space_group_name_H-M   'P 1'
#
loop_
_entity.id
_entity.type
_entity.pdbx_description
1 polymer ?
#
loop_
_entity_poly.entity_id
_entity_poly.type
_entity_poly.pdbx_seq_one_letter_code
_entity_poly.pdbx_strand_id
1 'polypeptide(L)'
;MNNLSTLETMITRDSAARRFVEQLDKNELSSLSGEIFAKFYWYKRNPQWFKKDTNRQFARLRWVWRIIKKRLSTGRAKPELTVHGSEIERFKHFGGDAWVFFQHQLRAGWEIAFSPSPYSSFWVNVLELKLCTYCEGDVVMMKAPNEEVFNRDYGHLCRWYENN
;
A
#
# COMPACT_ATOMS: atom_id res chain seq x y z
N MET A 1 5.24 -12.38 5.00
CA MET A 1 5.65 -10.99 4.70
C MET A 1 6.27 -10.98 3.31
N ASN A 2 5.60 -10.34 2.34
CA ASN A 2 6.09 -10.20 0.97
C ASN A 2 6.97 -8.95 0.88
N ASN A 3 8.25 -9.08 1.21
CA ASN A 3 9.18 -7.95 1.34
C ASN A 3 10.49 -8.18 0.55
N LEU A 4 11.37 -7.18 0.55
CA LEU A 4 12.65 -7.23 -0.16
C LEU A 4 13.51 -8.41 0.26
N SER A 5 13.56 -8.74 1.56
CA SER A 5 14.36 -9.87 2.03
C SER A 5 13.88 -11.20 1.43
N THR A 6 12.56 -11.40 1.34
CA THR A 6 11.96 -12.57 0.68
C THR A 6 12.35 -12.62 -0.80
N LEU A 7 12.23 -11.50 -1.53
CA LEU A 7 12.66 -11.42 -2.93
C LEU A 7 14.14 -11.78 -3.10
N GLU A 8 15.00 -11.29 -2.20
CA GLU A 8 16.45 -11.50 -2.26
C GLU A 8 16.87 -12.96 -2.09
N THR A 9 16.14 -13.75 -1.29
CA THR A 9 16.36 -15.20 -1.20
C THR A 9 16.12 -15.91 -2.54
N MET A 10 15.20 -15.39 -3.36
CA MET A 10 14.78 -15.98 -4.62
C MET A 10 15.48 -15.36 -5.83
N ILE A 11 16.17 -14.23 -5.65
CA ILE A 11 16.74 -13.43 -6.75
C ILE A 11 17.85 -14.14 -7.50
N THR A 12 18.37 -15.23 -6.95
CA THR A 12 19.35 -16.07 -7.63
C THR A 12 18.73 -16.92 -8.75
N ARG A 13 17.40 -17.14 -8.71
CA ARG A 13 16.60 -17.95 -9.63
C ARG A 13 15.54 -17.07 -10.33
N ASP A 14 15.78 -16.69 -11.57
CA ASP A 14 14.94 -15.75 -12.33
C ASP A 14 13.45 -16.15 -12.37
N SER A 15 13.13 -17.44 -12.49
CA SER A 15 11.75 -17.94 -12.51
C SER A 15 11.03 -17.80 -11.16
N ALA A 16 11.74 -17.98 -10.05
CA ALA A 16 11.18 -17.87 -8.70
C ALA A 16 10.89 -16.41 -8.34
N ALA A 17 11.86 -15.51 -8.60
CA ALA A 17 11.68 -14.08 -8.36
C ALA A 17 10.51 -13.50 -9.19
N ARG A 18 10.36 -13.94 -10.44
CA ARG A 18 9.25 -13.51 -11.29
C ARG A 18 7.90 -14.01 -10.78
N ARG A 19 7.78 -15.30 -10.41
CA ARG A 19 6.55 -15.87 -9.84
C ARG A 19 6.14 -15.17 -8.55
N PHE A 20 7.10 -14.87 -7.68
CA PHE A 20 6.86 -14.10 -6.46
C PHE A 20 6.24 -12.75 -6.79
N VAL A 21 6.85 -11.97 -7.69
CA VAL A 21 6.32 -10.66 -8.12
C VAL A 21 4.93 -10.78 -8.78
N GLU A 22 4.68 -11.85 -9.55
CA GLU A 22 3.40 -12.10 -10.22
C GLU A 22 2.23 -12.27 -9.26
N GLN A 23 2.48 -12.78 -8.05
CA GLN A 23 1.47 -13.02 -7.01
C GLN A 23 1.09 -11.77 -6.24
N LEU A 24 1.95 -10.75 -6.21
CA LEU A 24 1.75 -9.55 -5.40
C LEU A 24 0.64 -8.63 -5.95
N ASP A 25 -0.10 -8.02 -5.04
CA ASP A 25 -1.08 -6.97 -5.34
C ASP A 25 -0.41 -5.59 -5.58
N LYS A 26 -1.21 -4.59 -5.96
CA LYS A 26 -0.75 -3.22 -6.25
C LYS A 26 -0.05 -2.57 -5.06
N ASN A 27 -0.56 -2.72 -3.84
CA ASN A 27 -0.01 -2.08 -2.65
C ASN A 27 1.29 -2.77 -2.22
N GLU A 28 1.33 -4.11 -2.27
CA GLU A 28 2.55 -4.89 -2.05
C GLU A 28 3.64 -4.56 -3.07
N LEU A 29 3.29 -4.45 -4.35
CA LEU A 29 4.23 -4.06 -5.41
C LEU A 29 4.76 -2.64 -5.21
N SER A 30 3.91 -1.70 -4.77
CA SER A 30 4.30 -0.33 -4.45
C SER A 30 5.30 -0.29 -3.29
N SER A 31 5.00 -1.01 -2.20
CA SER A 31 5.87 -1.15 -1.04
C SER A 31 7.23 -1.74 -1.43
N LEU A 32 7.22 -2.88 -2.14
CA LEU A 32 8.44 -3.55 -2.60
C LEU A 32 9.25 -2.65 -3.54
N SER A 33 8.62 -1.89 -4.43
CA SER A 33 9.30 -0.91 -5.28
C SER A 33 10.02 0.16 -4.46
N GLY A 34 9.39 0.62 -3.37
CA GLY A 34 9.98 1.57 -2.42
C GLY A 34 11.19 0.99 -1.69
N GLU A 35 11.08 -0.24 -1.18
CA GLU A 35 12.19 -0.95 -0.52
C GLU A 35 13.39 -1.15 -1.47
N ILE A 36 13.13 -1.57 -2.71
CA ILE A 36 14.19 -1.73 -3.72
C ILE A 36 14.86 -0.38 -4.03
N PHE A 37 14.06 0.68 -4.18
CA PHE A 37 14.59 2.03 -4.38
C PHE A 37 15.48 2.46 -3.21
N ALA A 38 15.03 2.24 -1.97
CA ALA A 38 15.79 2.55 -0.77
C ALA A 38 17.12 1.78 -0.74
N LYS A 39 17.12 0.49 -1.10
CA LYS A 39 18.35 -0.30 -1.22
C LYS A 39 19.32 0.29 -2.25
N PHE A 40 18.85 0.68 -3.44
CA PHE A 40 19.72 1.34 -4.43
C PHE A 40 20.22 2.71 -3.96
N TYR A 41 19.37 3.49 -3.31
CA TYR A 41 19.71 4.78 -2.75
C TYR A 41 20.85 4.67 -1.72
N TRP A 42 20.73 3.71 -0.81
CA TRP A 42 21.73 3.48 0.23
C TRP A 42 22.98 2.79 -0.29
N TYR A 43 22.87 1.90 -1.28
CA TYR A 43 24.04 1.30 -1.93
C TYR A 43 24.97 2.36 -2.53
N LYS A 44 24.41 3.41 -3.15
CA LYS A 44 25.19 4.52 -3.72
C LYS A 44 25.93 5.33 -2.65
N ARG A 45 25.36 5.47 -1.45
CA ARG A 45 25.91 6.33 -0.37
C ARG A 45 26.79 5.56 0.62
N ASN A 46 26.43 4.32 0.89
CA ASN A 46 27.04 3.46 1.89
C ASN A 46 27.29 2.06 1.33
N PRO A 47 28.12 1.91 0.28
CA PRO A 47 28.38 0.61 -0.36
C PRO A 47 28.92 -0.43 0.64
N GLN A 48 29.60 -0.01 1.70
CA GLN A 48 30.11 -0.86 2.76
C GLN A 48 29.03 -1.64 3.52
N TRP A 49 27.77 -1.20 3.52
CA TRP A 49 26.66 -1.94 4.13
C TRP A 49 26.23 -3.17 3.31
N PHE A 50 26.63 -3.23 2.03
CA PHE A 50 26.19 -4.24 1.07
C PHE A 50 27.34 -5.13 0.58
N LYS A 51 28.44 -5.26 1.35
CA LYS A 51 29.63 -6.04 0.95
C LYS A 51 29.34 -7.51 0.59
N LYS A 52 28.25 -8.07 1.13
CA LYS A 52 27.81 -9.45 0.85
C LYS A 52 27.08 -9.58 -0.49
N ASP A 53 26.62 -8.47 -1.06
CA ASP A 53 25.84 -8.45 -2.29
C ASP A 53 26.77 -8.35 -3.50
N THR A 54 26.51 -9.19 -4.50
CA THR A 54 27.25 -9.23 -5.75
C THR A 54 26.67 -8.25 -6.77
N ASN A 55 27.50 -7.77 -7.70
CA ASN A 55 27.04 -6.98 -8.85
C ASN A 55 25.93 -7.68 -9.66
N ARG A 56 25.97 -9.01 -9.73
CA ARG A 56 24.96 -9.84 -10.38
C ARG A 56 23.61 -9.76 -9.67
N GLN A 57 23.58 -9.83 -8.33
CA GLN A 57 22.35 -9.65 -7.55
C GLN A 57 21.75 -8.26 -7.77
N PHE A 58 22.56 -7.20 -7.74
CA PHE A 58 22.10 -5.84 -8.03
C PHE A 58 21.55 -5.69 -9.46
N ALA A 59 22.17 -6.32 -10.46
CA ALA A 59 21.67 -6.29 -11.83
C ALA A 59 20.30 -6.99 -11.96
N ARG A 60 20.13 -8.13 -11.29
CA ARG A 60 18.83 -8.83 -11.24
C ARG A 60 17.78 -8.05 -10.49
N LEU A 61 18.13 -7.44 -9.36
CA LEU A 61 17.24 -6.57 -8.60
C LEU A 61 16.78 -5.38 -9.43
N ARG A 62 17.67 -4.77 -10.21
CA ARG A 62 17.31 -3.69 -11.14
C ARG A 62 16.34 -4.16 -12.22
N TRP A 63 16.50 -5.38 -12.73
CA TRP A 63 15.59 -5.95 -13.71
C TRP A 63 14.20 -6.21 -13.11
N VAL A 64 14.14 -6.82 -11.93
CA VAL A 64 12.87 -7.02 -11.19
C VAL A 64 12.19 -5.68 -10.90
N TRP A 65 12.94 -4.68 -10.44
CA TRP A 65 12.41 -3.34 -10.18
C TRP A 65 11.75 -2.72 -11.42
N ARG A 66 12.36 -2.86 -12.61
CA ARG A 66 11.76 -2.40 -13.87
C ARG A 66 10.44 -3.10 -14.17
N ILE A 67 10.33 -4.39 -13.91
CA ILE A 67 9.08 -5.14 -14.09
C ILE A 67 7.99 -4.62 -13.16
N ILE A 68 8.33 -4.44 -11.88
CA ILE A 68 7.41 -3.90 -10.88
C ILE A 68 6.90 -2.53 -11.32
N LYS A 69 7.81 -1.60 -11.64
CA LYS A 69 7.45 -0.25 -12.12
C LYS A 69 6.55 -0.29 -13.36
N LYS A 70 6.85 -1.17 -14.33
CA LYS A 70 6.01 -1.34 -15.52
C LYS A 70 4.61 -1.86 -15.20
N ARG A 71 4.48 -2.81 -14.27
CA ARG A 71 3.16 -3.35 -13.87
C ARG A 71 2.32 -2.30 -13.15
N LEU A 72 2.94 -1.53 -12.25
CA LEU A 72 2.29 -0.41 -11.57
C LEU A 72 1.83 0.66 -12.58
N SER A 73 2.70 1.06 -13.52
CA SER A 73 2.37 2.12 -14.49
C SER A 73 1.33 1.70 -15.54
N THR A 74 1.18 0.41 -15.80
CA THR A 74 0.22 -0.11 -16.81
C THR A 74 -1.12 -0.53 -16.21
N GLY A 75 -1.32 -0.39 -14.90
CA GLY A 75 -2.53 -0.84 -14.22
C GLY A 75 -2.75 -2.36 -14.24
N ARG A 76 -1.69 -3.15 -14.54
CA ARG A 76 -1.75 -4.63 -14.61
C ARG A 76 -1.48 -5.32 -13.27
N ALA A 77 -1.29 -4.55 -12.21
CA ALA A 77 -1.21 -5.06 -10.87
C ALA A 77 -2.61 -5.44 -10.39
N LYS A 78 -2.76 -6.57 -9.70
CA LYS A 78 -4.04 -6.95 -9.10
C LYS A 78 -4.38 -5.98 -7.98
N PRO A 79 -5.63 -5.53 -7.83
CA PRO A 79 -6.02 -4.74 -6.65
C PRO A 79 -5.90 -5.59 -5.39
N GLU A 80 -5.55 -4.95 -4.27
CA GLU A 80 -5.77 -5.52 -2.94
C GLU A 80 -7.28 -5.42 -2.65
N LEU A 81 -7.88 -6.47 -2.08
CA LEU A 81 -9.31 -6.49 -1.77
C LEU A 81 -9.54 -6.70 -0.27
N THR A 82 -10.60 -6.10 0.27
CA THR A 82 -11.12 -6.48 1.59
C THR A 82 -11.66 -7.92 1.53
N VAL A 83 -11.91 -8.52 2.71
CA VAL A 83 -12.57 -9.82 2.81
C VAL A 83 -13.97 -9.81 2.17
N HIS A 84 -14.60 -8.64 2.05
CA HIS A 84 -15.92 -8.46 1.42
C HIS A 84 -15.84 -8.04 -0.05
N GLY A 85 -14.65 -7.71 -0.57
CA GLY A 85 -14.40 -7.46 -1.98
C GLY A 85 -14.26 -5.98 -2.37
N SER A 86 -14.17 -5.05 -1.42
CA SER A 86 -13.83 -3.65 -1.74
C SER A 86 -12.38 -3.53 -2.16
N GLU A 87 -12.10 -2.72 -3.18
CA GLU A 87 -10.72 -2.42 -3.58
C GLU A 87 -10.05 -1.51 -2.55
N ILE A 88 -8.83 -1.87 -2.16
CA ILE A 88 -8.02 -1.15 -1.18
C ILE A 88 -6.90 -0.39 -1.90
N GLU A 89 -6.77 0.90 -1.58
CA GLU A 89 -5.62 1.72 -1.91
C GLU A 89 -4.94 2.22 -0.63
N ARG A 90 -3.64 1.96 -0.51
CA ARG A 90 -2.82 2.37 0.63
C ARG A 90 -1.82 3.42 0.21
N PHE A 91 -1.74 4.52 0.96
CA PHE A 91 -0.74 5.54 0.73
C PHE A 91 -0.41 6.27 2.04
N LYS A 92 0.71 7.01 2.00
CA LYS A 92 1.14 7.84 3.11
C LYS A 92 0.77 9.30 2.83
N HIS A 93 0.20 9.97 3.80
CA HIS A 93 0.05 11.42 3.84
C HIS A 93 1.16 12.01 4.71
N PHE A 94 2.02 12.82 4.11
CA PHE A 94 3.16 13.42 4.81
C PHE A 94 2.81 14.81 5.33
N GLY A 95 2.84 14.95 6.65
CA GLY A 95 2.62 16.22 7.36
C GLY A 95 1.15 16.47 7.68
N GLY A 96 0.91 17.04 8.86
CA GLY A 96 -0.45 17.34 9.34
C GLY A 96 -1.09 16.20 10.12
N ASP A 97 -2.19 16.54 10.78
CA ASP A 97 -3.05 15.63 11.52
C ASP A 97 -4.22 15.15 10.64
N ALA A 98 -5.15 14.37 11.19
CA ALA A 98 -6.32 13.86 10.48
C ALA A 98 -7.22 14.98 9.93
N TRP A 99 -7.26 16.13 10.62
CA TRP A 99 -8.04 17.28 10.18
C TRP A 99 -7.40 17.95 8.96
N VAL A 100 -6.08 18.15 8.97
CA VAL A 100 -5.33 18.65 7.81
C VAL A 100 -5.49 17.72 6.61
N PHE A 101 -5.43 16.41 6.84
CA PHE A 101 -5.69 15.42 5.80
C PHE A 101 -7.11 15.57 5.22
N PHE A 102 -8.13 15.61 6.09
CA PHE A 102 -9.53 15.78 5.68
C PHE A 102 -9.70 17.02 4.80
N GLN A 103 -9.21 18.18 5.23
CA GLN A 103 -9.36 19.44 4.51
C GLN A 103 -8.69 19.44 3.12
N HIS A 104 -7.54 18.77 2.97
CA HIS A 104 -6.77 18.82 1.73
C HIS A 104 -7.09 17.69 0.75
N GLN A 105 -7.50 16.51 1.25
CA GLN A 105 -7.60 15.29 0.45
C GLN A 105 -9.04 14.80 0.30
N LEU A 106 -9.89 15.01 1.31
CA LEU A 106 -11.27 14.57 1.29
C LEU A 106 -12.16 15.75 0.84
N ARG A 107 -12.81 15.58 -0.31
CA ARG A 107 -13.66 16.61 -0.93
C ARG A 107 -15.09 16.57 -0.35
N ALA A 108 -16.00 17.33 -0.96
CA ALA A 108 -17.43 17.26 -0.65
C ALA A 108 -17.96 15.81 -0.75
N GLY A 109 -18.89 15.46 0.16
CA GLY A 109 -19.52 14.14 0.23
C GLY A 109 -18.89 13.17 1.24
N TRP A 110 -17.78 13.56 1.89
CA TRP A 110 -17.19 12.81 2.99
C TRP A 110 -17.76 13.28 4.33
N GLU A 111 -18.17 12.33 5.16
CA GLU A 111 -18.68 12.53 6.51
C GLU A 111 -17.78 11.83 7.53
N ILE A 112 -17.65 12.42 8.72
CA ILE A 112 -16.88 11.81 9.82
C ILE A 112 -17.73 10.69 10.42
N ALA A 113 -17.25 9.45 10.34
CA ALA A 113 -17.85 8.32 11.04
C ALA A 113 -17.28 8.23 12.48
N PHE A 114 -15.95 8.27 12.62
CA PHE A 114 -15.26 8.27 13.90
C PHE A 114 -14.05 9.21 13.86
N SER A 115 -13.78 9.89 14.96
CA SER A 115 -12.58 10.73 15.12
C SER A 115 -12.04 10.63 16.55
N PRO A 116 -11.48 9.47 16.94
CA PRO A 116 -11.03 9.22 18.32
C PRO A 116 -9.89 10.15 18.76
N SER A 117 -9.05 10.64 17.84
CA SER A 117 -7.98 11.57 18.17
C SER A 117 -7.60 12.44 16.97
N PRO A 118 -6.79 13.50 17.16
CA PRO A 118 -6.25 14.28 16.04
C PRO A 118 -5.44 13.44 15.06
N TYR A 119 -4.90 12.28 15.48
CA TYR A 119 -4.04 11.44 14.64
C TYR A 119 -4.74 10.19 14.11
N SER A 120 -6.02 9.98 14.41
CA SER A 120 -6.79 8.82 13.95
C SER A 120 -8.23 9.20 13.67
N SER A 121 -8.69 8.92 12.45
CA SER A 121 -10.06 9.21 12.03
C SER A 121 -10.52 8.24 10.95
N PHE A 122 -11.84 8.09 10.85
CA PHE A 122 -12.53 7.28 9.86
C PHE A 122 -13.66 8.11 9.26
N TRP A 123 -13.66 8.21 7.93
CA TRP A 123 -14.66 8.90 7.15
C TRP A 123 -15.37 7.95 6.19
N VAL A 124 -16.58 8.35 5.82
CA VAL A 124 -17.46 7.63 4.92
C VAL A 124 -17.96 8.55 3.82
N ASN A 125 -18.04 8.04 2.60
CA ASN A 125 -18.72 8.68 1.48
C ASN A 125 -19.71 7.69 0.88
N VAL A 126 -20.96 7.80 1.30
CA VAL A 126 -22.04 6.88 0.90
C VAL A 126 -22.35 7.00 -0.59
N LEU A 127 -22.27 8.22 -1.16
CA LEU A 127 -22.57 8.46 -2.56
C LEU A 127 -21.59 7.77 -3.51
N GLU A 128 -20.31 7.75 -3.15
CA GLU A 128 -19.27 7.10 -3.94
C GLU A 128 -18.96 5.65 -3.48
N LEU A 129 -19.65 5.17 -2.44
CA LEU A 129 -19.41 3.89 -1.77
C LEU A 129 -17.95 3.72 -1.32
N LYS A 130 -17.40 4.77 -0.70
CA LYS A 130 -16.01 4.80 -0.23
C LYS A 130 -15.89 4.94 1.27
N LEU A 131 -14.83 4.32 1.80
CA LEU A 131 -14.43 4.38 3.19
C LEU A 131 -12.98 4.85 3.26
N CYS A 132 -12.64 5.68 4.24
CA CYS A 132 -11.28 6.19 4.40
C CYS A 132 -10.88 6.14 5.87
N THR A 133 -9.84 5.38 6.19
CA THR A 133 -9.21 5.42 7.53
C THR A 133 -7.88 6.14 7.45
N TYR A 134 -7.61 7.00 8.42
CA TYR A 134 -6.34 7.66 8.62
C TYR A 134 -5.80 7.33 10.01
N CYS A 135 -4.51 7.00 10.10
CA CYS A 135 -3.81 6.85 11.37
C CYS A 135 -2.34 7.29 11.23
N GLU A 136 -1.94 8.38 11.88
CA GLU A 136 -0.56 8.91 11.89
C GLU A 136 0.08 9.07 10.49
N GLY A 137 -0.74 9.48 9.50
CA GLY A 137 -0.32 9.63 8.11
C GLY A 137 -0.51 8.38 7.26
N ASP A 138 -0.88 7.24 7.84
CA ASP A 138 -1.24 6.05 7.10
C ASP A 138 -2.69 6.13 6.65
N VAL A 139 -2.90 6.09 5.34
CA VAL A 139 -4.22 6.20 4.73
C VAL A 139 -4.59 4.90 4.04
N VAL A 140 -5.77 4.39 4.36
CA VAL A 140 -6.40 3.27 3.66
C VAL A 140 -7.71 3.77 3.09
N MET A 141 -7.78 3.81 1.77
CA MET A 141 -8.98 4.13 1.01
C MET A 141 -9.59 2.83 0.50
N MET A 142 -10.88 2.64 0.74
CA MET A 142 -11.62 1.48 0.25
C MET A 142 -12.73 1.96 -0.68
N LYS A 143 -12.92 1.25 -1.80
CA LYS A 143 -14.04 1.49 -2.71
C LYS A 143 -14.81 0.19 -2.92
N ALA A 144 -16.08 0.19 -2.51
CA ALA A 144 -16.94 -0.95 -2.68
C ALA A 144 -17.51 -1.02 -4.11
N PRO A 145 -17.74 -2.23 -4.65
CA PRO A 145 -18.37 -2.41 -5.96
C PRO A 145 -19.88 -2.17 -5.93
N ASN A 146 -20.53 -2.27 -4.76
CA ASN A 146 -21.97 -2.09 -4.57
C ASN A 146 -22.27 -1.81 -3.08
N GLU A 147 -23.52 -1.41 -2.81
CA GLU A 147 -24.01 -1.05 -1.47
C GLU A 147 -23.93 -2.20 -0.47
N GLU A 148 -24.15 -3.44 -0.90
CA GLU A 148 -24.11 -4.59 0.01
C GLU A 148 -22.71 -4.80 0.58
N VAL A 149 -21.68 -4.79 -0.29
CA VAL A 149 -20.27 -4.89 0.14
C VAL A 149 -19.88 -3.68 0.98
N PHE A 150 -20.29 -2.48 0.57
CA PHE A 150 -20.06 -1.25 1.32
C PHE A 150 -20.58 -1.35 2.76
N ASN A 151 -21.84 -1.76 2.94
CA ASN A 151 -22.46 -1.86 4.26
C ASN A 151 -21.75 -2.90 5.15
N ARG A 152 -21.25 -4.00 4.57
CA ARG A 152 -20.48 -5.01 5.30
C ARG A 152 -19.13 -4.48 5.77
N ASP A 153 -18.37 -3.84 4.87
CA ASP A 153 -17.07 -3.23 5.21
C ASP A 153 -17.23 -2.07 6.21
N TYR A 154 -18.23 -1.20 6.01
CA TYR A 154 -18.57 -0.11 6.93
C TYR A 154 -18.90 -0.66 8.32
N GLY A 155 -19.83 -1.60 8.42
CA GLY A 155 -20.22 -2.21 9.70
C GLY A 155 -19.09 -3.01 10.36
N HIS A 156 -18.14 -3.55 9.59
CA HIS A 156 -16.93 -4.16 10.14
C HIS A 156 -16.00 -3.10 10.77
N LEU A 157 -15.77 -1.97 10.10
CA LEU A 157 -14.96 -0.88 10.64
C LEU A 157 -15.61 -0.20 11.85
N CYS A 158 -16.91 0.08 11.83
CA CYS A 158 -17.61 0.65 12.99
C CYS A 158 -17.42 -0.21 14.24
N ARG A 159 -17.61 -1.53 14.12
CA ARG A 159 -17.37 -2.47 15.23
C ARG A 159 -15.91 -2.44 15.71
N TRP A 160 -14.94 -2.22 14.83
CA TRP A 160 -13.55 -2.10 15.25
C TRP A 160 -13.32 -0.82 16.07
N TYR A 161 -13.83 0.33 15.61
CA TYR A 161 -13.70 1.63 16.29
C TYR A 161 -14.54 1.74 17.58
N GLU A 162 -15.65 1.01 17.71
CA GLU A 162 -16.43 0.99 18.95
C GLU A 162 -15.72 0.20 20.07
N ASN A 163 -14.86 -0.75 19.70
CA ASN A 163 -14.16 -1.62 20.63
C ASN A 163 -12.73 -1.18 20.96
N ASN A 164 -12.22 -0.11 20.34
CA ASN A 164 -10.84 0.39 20.50
C ASN A 164 -10.81 1.91 20.61
#